data_AF-A0A7Y3PXB4-F1
#
_entry.id   AF-A0A7Y3PXB4-F1
#
_cell.length_a   1.000
_cell.length_b   1.000
_cell.length_c   1.000
_cell.angle_alpha   90.00
_cell.angle_beta   90.00
_cell.angle_gamma   90.00
#
_symmetry.space_group_name_H-M   'P 1'
#
loop_
_entity.id
_entity.type
_entity.pdbx_description
1 polymer ?
#
loop_
_entity_poly.entity_id
_entity_poly.type
_entity_poly.pdbx_seq_one_letter_code
_entity_poly.pdbx_strand_id
1 'polypeptide(L)'
;MSLSPSARALALRCEGQVNELARRMARGVFERLPGYGELPADVKDVEIAATARQAMRSFLRNAGSGDGGLELFQERAVQRAEEGMPLHLLLRTYTLGAQVLWQALEEAARSGEEAALVELGGALLASQGRVVGAVAESYLDEQAALAAEHRERRRALARALLDGTPHPDRPAPGRALINI
;
A
#
# COMPACT_ATOMS: atom_id res chain seq x y z
N MET A 1 1.38 -16.75 -19.22
CA MET A 1 0.69 -18.03 -19.54
C MET A 1 -0.78 -17.86 -19.18
N SER A 2 -1.67 -18.26 -20.08
CA SER A 2 -3.10 -18.32 -19.76
C SER A 2 -3.35 -19.47 -18.79
N LEU A 3 -4.15 -19.23 -17.75
CA LEU A 3 -4.55 -20.27 -16.79
C LEU A 3 -5.41 -21.35 -17.45
N SER A 4 -5.34 -22.57 -16.94
CA SER A 4 -6.26 -23.64 -17.31
C SER A 4 -7.71 -23.33 -16.89
N PRO A 5 -8.72 -23.98 -17.51
CA PRO A 5 -10.11 -23.85 -17.07
C PRO A 5 -10.32 -24.24 -15.60
N SER A 6 -9.58 -25.24 -15.12
CA SER A 6 -9.62 -25.68 -13.72
C SER A 6 -9.10 -24.59 -12.78
N ALA A 7 -7.95 -23.96 -13.10
CA ALA A 7 -7.42 -22.84 -12.35
C ALA A 7 -8.38 -21.62 -12.32
N ARG A 8 -9.02 -21.30 -13.45
CA ARG A 8 -10.04 -20.24 -13.49
C ARG A 8 -11.26 -20.59 -12.61
N ALA A 9 -11.73 -21.83 -12.66
CA ALA A 9 -12.87 -22.26 -11.85
C ALA A 9 -12.55 -22.21 -10.34
N LEU A 10 -11.35 -22.59 -9.93
CA LEU A 10 -10.88 -22.46 -8.55
C LEU A 10 -10.79 -20.99 -8.11
N ALA A 11 -10.22 -20.12 -8.94
CA ALA A 11 -10.15 -18.68 -8.65
C ALA A 11 -11.55 -18.05 -8.47
N LEU A 12 -12.51 -18.39 -9.33
CA LEU A 12 -13.89 -17.90 -9.23
C LEU A 12 -14.57 -18.34 -7.92
N ARG A 13 -14.32 -19.56 -7.42
CA ARG A 13 -14.86 -20.00 -6.12
C ARG A 13 -14.30 -19.18 -4.96
N CYS A 14 -13.01 -18.83 -5.02
CA CYS A 14 -12.38 -17.99 -4.01
C CYS A 14 -12.89 -16.55 -4.01
N GLU A 15 -13.37 -16.04 -5.16
CA GLU A 15 -13.85 -14.66 -5.28
C GLU A 15 -14.99 -14.35 -4.29
N GLY A 16 -15.88 -15.32 -4.06
CA GLY A 16 -16.98 -15.19 -3.10
C GLY A 16 -16.52 -14.95 -1.65
N GLN A 17 -15.29 -15.36 -1.30
CA GLN A 17 -14.74 -15.28 0.05
C GLN A 17 -13.94 -14.00 0.31
N VAL A 18 -13.61 -13.23 -0.74
CA VAL A 18 -12.68 -12.08 -0.66
C VAL A 18 -13.13 -11.02 0.35
N ASN A 19 -14.44 -10.80 0.48
CA ASN A 19 -14.95 -9.83 1.45
C ASN A 19 -14.66 -10.24 2.89
N GLU A 20 -14.75 -11.52 3.20
CA GLU A 20 -14.45 -12.07 4.52
C GLU A 20 -12.94 -12.09 4.77
N LEU A 21 -12.16 -12.55 3.79
CA LEU A 21 -10.69 -12.55 3.85
C LEU A 21 -10.13 -11.15 4.11
N ALA A 22 -10.61 -10.13 3.41
CA ALA A 22 -10.17 -8.75 3.61
C ALA A 22 -10.48 -8.23 5.03
N ARG A 23 -11.65 -8.60 5.59
CA ARG A 23 -12.00 -8.22 6.97
C ARG A 23 -11.17 -8.98 8.00
N ARG A 24 -10.83 -10.25 7.75
CA ARG A 24 -9.94 -11.06 8.60
C ARG A 24 -8.51 -10.49 8.58
N MET A 25 -8.06 -10.01 7.44
CA MET A 25 -6.74 -9.38 7.30
C MET A 25 -6.61 -8.11 8.14
N ALA A 26 -7.55 -7.19 8.00
CA ALA A 26 -7.55 -5.91 8.71
C ALA A 26 -7.63 -6.09 10.23
N ARG A 27 -8.56 -6.94 10.71
CA ARG A 27 -8.85 -7.12 12.14
C ARG A 27 -7.95 -8.13 12.88
N GLY A 28 -6.85 -8.57 12.28
CA GLY A 28 -6.02 -9.53 13.00
C GLY A 28 -4.70 -9.90 12.35
N VAL A 29 -4.64 -10.06 11.03
CA VAL A 29 -3.37 -10.42 10.38
C VAL A 29 -2.41 -9.23 10.40
N PHE A 30 -2.90 -8.02 10.13
CA PHE A 30 -2.08 -6.81 10.16
C PHE A 30 -1.84 -6.27 11.56
N GLU A 31 -2.76 -6.45 12.51
CA GLU A 31 -2.55 -6.03 13.90
C GLU A 31 -1.33 -6.71 14.57
N ARG A 32 -0.92 -7.88 14.08
CA ARG A 32 0.27 -8.60 14.56
C ARG A 32 1.58 -8.03 14.03
N LEU A 33 1.53 -7.05 13.12
CA LEU A 33 2.73 -6.39 12.60
C LEU A 33 3.27 -5.40 13.65
N PRO A 34 4.54 -5.52 14.07
CA PRO A 34 5.17 -4.53 14.94
C PRO A 34 5.03 -3.13 14.35
N GLY A 35 4.61 -2.14 15.15
CA GLY A 35 4.42 -0.75 14.70
C GLY A 35 3.17 -0.48 13.86
N TYR A 36 2.41 -1.50 13.44
CA TYR A 36 1.17 -1.28 12.70
C TYR A 36 0.05 -0.73 13.58
N GLY A 37 -0.05 -1.17 14.84
CA GLY A 37 -1.02 -0.66 15.81
C GLY A 37 -0.88 0.83 16.12
N GLU A 38 0.28 1.43 15.85
CA GLU A 38 0.60 2.83 16.11
C GLU A 38 0.15 3.77 14.99
N LEU A 39 -0.25 3.24 13.83
CA LEU A 39 -0.76 4.05 12.72
C LEU A 39 -2.11 4.71 13.06
N PRO A 40 -2.48 5.82 12.41
CA PRO A 40 -3.82 6.42 12.53
C PRO A 40 -4.96 5.43 12.22
N ALA A 41 -6.10 5.53 12.92
CA ALA A 41 -7.20 4.56 12.82
C ALA A 41 -7.91 4.53 11.45
N ASP A 42 -8.02 5.70 10.82
CA ASP A 42 -8.50 5.91 9.45
C ASP A 42 -7.63 5.17 8.42
N VAL A 43 -6.31 5.16 8.61
CA VAL A 43 -5.36 4.41 7.77
C VAL A 43 -5.51 2.89 7.94
N LYS A 44 -5.78 2.40 9.16
CA LYS A 44 -5.78 0.97 9.51
C LYS A 44 -7.00 0.19 9.00
N ASP A 45 -8.22 0.66 9.27
CA ASP A 45 -9.39 -0.23 9.23
C ASP A 45 -10.16 -0.23 7.92
N VAL A 46 -10.25 0.92 7.24
CA VAL A 46 -11.11 1.07 6.05
C VAL A 46 -10.29 1.04 4.77
N GLU A 47 -9.20 1.79 4.71
CA GLU A 47 -8.41 1.92 3.48
C GLU A 47 -7.60 0.67 3.18
N ILE A 48 -6.84 0.14 4.15
CA ILE A 48 -6.01 -1.05 3.93
C ILE A 48 -6.88 -2.27 3.62
N ALA A 49 -8.02 -2.42 4.30
CA ALA A 49 -8.97 -3.49 4.02
C ALA A 49 -9.60 -3.37 2.62
N ALA A 50 -9.91 -2.14 2.18
CA ALA A 50 -10.44 -1.88 0.84
C ALA A 50 -9.40 -2.17 -0.24
N THR A 51 -8.16 -1.73 -0.06
CA THR A 51 -7.04 -1.99 -0.98
C THR A 51 -6.74 -3.49 -1.06
N ALA A 52 -6.69 -4.20 0.07
CA ALA A 52 -6.51 -5.65 0.09
C ALA A 52 -7.64 -6.39 -0.64
N ARG A 53 -8.90 -5.98 -0.43
CA ARG A 53 -10.06 -6.53 -1.14
C ARG A 53 -9.96 -6.33 -2.64
N GLN A 54 -9.62 -5.11 -3.08
CA GLN A 54 -9.48 -4.79 -4.49
C GLN A 54 -8.32 -5.58 -5.11
N ALA A 55 -7.19 -5.67 -4.43
CA ALA A 55 -6.04 -6.46 -4.84
C ALA A 55 -6.39 -7.94 -5.07
N MET A 56 -7.06 -8.57 -4.09
CA MET A 56 -7.49 -9.96 -4.20
C MET A 56 -8.49 -10.17 -5.34
N ARG A 57 -9.46 -9.27 -5.52
CA ARG A 57 -10.42 -9.35 -6.64
C ARG A 57 -9.72 -9.20 -7.98
N SER A 58 -8.81 -8.24 -8.10
CA SER A 58 -8.03 -8.01 -9.32
C SER A 58 -7.22 -9.24 -9.67
N PHE A 59 -6.55 -9.87 -8.68
CA PHE A 59 -5.85 -11.13 -8.91
C PHE A 59 -6.80 -12.23 -9.37
N LEU A 60 -7.87 -12.53 -8.63
CA LEU A 60 -8.75 -13.65 -8.93
C LEU A 60 -9.47 -13.53 -10.29
N ARG A 61 -9.75 -12.30 -10.74
CA ARG A 61 -10.36 -12.03 -12.04
C ARG A 61 -9.37 -12.04 -13.20
N ASN A 62 -8.13 -11.59 -12.96
CA ASN A 62 -7.13 -11.37 -14.00
C ASN A 62 -5.93 -12.31 -13.89
N ALA A 63 -6.02 -13.39 -13.11
CA ALA A 63 -4.93 -14.33 -12.96
C ALA A 63 -4.56 -14.91 -14.35
N GLY A 64 -3.33 -14.65 -14.79
CA GLY A 64 -2.82 -15.01 -16.12
C GLY A 64 -2.83 -13.90 -17.18
N SER A 65 -3.53 -12.77 -16.95
CA SER A 65 -3.63 -11.66 -17.92
C SER A 65 -2.42 -10.72 -17.92
N GLY A 66 -1.56 -10.79 -16.91
CA GLY A 66 -0.26 -10.12 -16.91
C GLY A 66 -0.24 -8.60 -16.82
N ASP A 67 -1.36 -7.86 -16.91
CA ASP A 67 -1.28 -6.39 -17.03
C ASP A 67 -2.29 -5.54 -16.24
N GLY A 68 -3.26 -6.14 -15.54
CA GLY A 68 -4.33 -5.36 -14.93
C GLY A 68 -4.00 -4.80 -13.54
N GLY A 69 -3.72 -3.50 -13.44
CA GLY A 69 -4.04 -2.71 -12.25
C GLY A 69 -2.92 -2.43 -11.25
N LEU A 70 -1.72 -2.05 -11.73
CA LEU A 70 -0.65 -1.57 -10.84
C LEU A 70 -0.87 -0.14 -10.32
N GLU A 71 -1.56 0.71 -11.08
CA GLU A 71 -1.79 2.13 -10.77
C GLU A 71 -2.34 2.34 -9.35
N LEU A 72 -3.37 1.59 -8.95
CA LEU A 72 -3.90 1.63 -7.59
C LEU A 72 -2.82 1.42 -6.52
N PHE A 73 -1.92 0.45 -6.74
CA PHE A 73 -0.88 0.15 -5.76
C PHE A 73 0.18 1.24 -5.71
N GLN A 74 0.49 1.85 -6.84
CA GLN A 74 1.41 2.98 -6.95
C GLN A 74 0.84 4.22 -6.26
N GLU A 75 -0.41 4.58 -6.54
CA GLU A 75 -1.13 5.68 -5.88
C GLU A 75 -1.15 5.49 -4.36
N ARG A 76 -1.45 4.28 -3.89
CA ARG A 76 -1.42 3.96 -2.45
C ARG A 76 -0.01 4.00 -1.88
N ALA A 77 1.02 3.65 -2.64
CA ALA A 77 2.39 3.74 -2.19
C ALA A 77 2.83 5.21 -1.99
N VAL A 78 2.46 6.10 -2.93
CA VAL A 78 2.68 7.55 -2.83
C VAL A 78 1.98 8.11 -1.59
N GLN A 79 0.68 7.85 -1.44
CA GLN A 79 -0.09 8.29 -0.27
C GLN A 79 0.56 7.83 1.05
N ARG A 80 1.10 6.60 1.09
CA ARG A 80 1.75 6.06 2.30
C ARG A 80 3.13 6.63 2.56
N ALA A 81 3.83 7.10 1.54
CA ALA A 81 5.05 7.87 1.71
C ALA A 81 4.73 9.24 2.34
N GLU A 82 3.72 9.93 1.84
CA GLU A 82 3.24 11.22 2.37
C GLU A 82 2.77 11.10 3.84
N GLU A 83 2.06 10.02 4.18
CA GLU A 83 1.62 9.71 5.55
C GLU A 83 2.77 9.26 6.47
N GLY A 84 3.98 9.06 5.95
CA GLY A 84 5.14 8.63 6.73
C GLY A 84 5.09 7.17 7.18
N MET A 85 4.24 6.33 6.60
CA MET A 85 4.17 4.90 6.92
C MET A 85 5.53 4.24 6.58
N PRO A 86 6.18 3.50 7.49
CA PRO A 86 7.44 2.83 7.18
C PRO A 86 7.30 1.83 6.02
N LEU A 87 8.17 1.93 5.00
CA LEU A 87 8.13 1.07 3.80
C LEU A 87 8.09 -0.42 4.15
N HIS A 88 8.89 -0.87 5.13
CA HIS A 88 8.92 -2.28 5.52
C HIS A 88 7.57 -2.78 6.06
N LEU A 89 6.78 -1.92 6.73
CA LEU A 89 5.42 -2.26 7.16
C LEU A 89 4.51 -2.34 5.95
N LEU A 90 4.58 -1.37 5.04
CA LEU A 90 3.78 -1.36 3.81
C LEU A 90 4.02 -2.63 3.00
N LEU A 91 5.27 -2.97 2.70
CA LEU A 91 5.62 -4.19 1.94
C LEU A 91 5.13 -5.46 2.63
N ARG A 92 5.21 -5.52 3.97
CA ARG A 92 4.75 -6.69 4.73
C ARG A 92 3.24 -6.89 4.66
N THR A 93 2.45 -5.83 4.47
CA THR A 93 0.99 -5.97 4.24
C THR A 93 0.69 -6.71 2.94
N TYR A 94 1.47 -6.48 1.87
CA TYR A 94 1.31 -7.18 0.60
C TYR A 94 1.69 -8.66 0.71
N THR A 95 2.82 -8.96 1.37
CA THR A 95 3.24 -10.35 1.59
C THR A 95 2.20 -11.15 2.38
N LEU A 96 1.65 -10.55 3.44
CA LEU A 96 0.60 -11.16 4.25
C LEU A 96 -0.70 -11.34 3.45
N GLY A 97 -1.06 -10.39 2.60
CA GLY A 97 -2.22 -10.52 1.72
C GLY A 97 -2.10 -11.67 0.73
N ALA A 98 -0.92 -11.85 0.12
CA ALA A 98 -0.66 -12.98 -0.74
C ALA A 98 -0.74 -14.32 0.02
N GLN A 99 -0.23 -14.39 1.25
CA GLN A 99 -0.34 -15.59 2.09
C GLN A 99 -1.79 -15.95 2.41
N VAL A 100 -2.61 -14.97 2.79
CA VAL A 100 -4.04 -15.20 3.08
C VAL A 100 -4.79 -15.66 1.83
N LEU A 101 -4.48 -15.08 0.67
CA LEU A 101 -5.07 -15.49 -0.59
C LEU A 101 -4.65 -16.90 -1.00
N TRP A 102 -3.37 -17.25 -0.79
CA TRP A 102 -2.86 -18.60 -1.03
C TRP A 102 -3.57 -19.64 -0.15
N GLN A 103 -3.73 -19.38 1.15
CA GLN A 103 -4.46 -20.26 2.06
C GLN A 103 -5.92 -20.44 1.63
N ALA A 104 -6.58 -19.38 1.18
CA ALA A 104 -7.95 -19.47 0.67
C ALA A 104 -8.04 -20.32 -0.61
N LEU A 105 -7.04 -20.25 -1.49
CA LEU A 105 -6.95 -21.11 -2.67
C LEU A 105 -6.77 -22.58 -2.28
N GLU A 106 -5.89 -22.88 -1.31
CA GLU A 106 -5.70 -24.23 -0.77
C GLU A 106 -7.00 -24.77 -0.15
N GLU A 107 -7.70 -23.97 0.66
CA GLU A 107 -8.97 -24.35 1.30
C GLU A 107 -10.11 -24.57 0.28
N ALA A 108 -10.12 -23.83 -0.83
CA ALA A 108 -11.15 -23.93 -1.87
C ALA A 108 -10.87 -25.01 -2.93
N ALA A 109 -9.66 -25.58 -2.95
CA ALA A 109 -9.28 -26.62 -3.88
C ALA A 109 -9.93 -27.96 -3.49
N ARG A 110 -10.35 -28.71 -4.51
CA ARG A 110 -10.89 -30.06 -4.37
C ARG A 110 -9.85 -31.08 -4.82
N SER A 111 -10.04 -32.34 -4.44
CA SER A 111 -9.23 -33.46 -4.94
C SER A 111 -9.23 -33.48 -6.47
N GLY A 112 -8.04 -33.56 -7.09
CA GLY A 112 -7.86 -33.51 -8.54
C GLY A 112 -7.60 -32.11 -9.11
N GLU A 113 -7.55 -31.06 -8.29
CA GLU A 113 -7.21 -29.69 -8.70
C GLU A 113 -5.77 -29.28 -8.32
N GLU A 114 -4.88 -30.24 -8.04
CA GLU A 114 -3.49 -29.97 -7.61
C GLU A 114 -2.71 -29.20 -8.68
N ALA A 115 -2.89 -29.54 -9.95
CA ALA A 115 -2.27 -28.81 -11.07
C ALA A 115 -2.77 -27.35 -11.15
N ALA A 116 -4.06 -27.13 -10.89
CA ALA A 116 -4.66 -25.80 -10.87
C ALA A 116 -4.12 -24.94 -9.71
N LEU A 117 -3.90 -25.54 -8.54
CA LEU A 117 -3.21 -24.88 -7.42
C LEU A 117 -1.79 -24.47 -7.78
N VAL A 118 -1.02 -25.34 -8.44
CA VAL A 118 0.36 -25.01 -8.87
C VAL A 118 0.36 -23.86 -9.86
N GLU A 119 -0.55 -23.85 -10.84
CA GLU A 119 -0.71 -22.74 -11.79
C GLU A 119 -1.03 -21.41 -11.08
N LEU A 120 -1.98 -21.44 -10.14
CA LEU A 120 -2.38 -20.24 -9.38
C LEU A 120 -1.28 -19.77 -8.44
N GLY A 121 -0.52 -20.67 -7.83
CA GLY A 121 0.64 -20.33 -7.00
C GLY A 121 1.72 -19.63 -7.81
N GLY A 122 2.03 -20.14 -9.00
CA GLY A 122 2.95 -19.48 -9.93
C GLY A 122 2.46 -18.10 -10.35
N ALA A 123 1.17 -17.97 -10.68
CA ALA A 123 0.56 -16.69 -11.03
C ALA A 123 0.59 -15.69 -9.85
N LEU A 124 0.34 -16.17 -8.63
CA LEU A 124 0.36 -15.36 -7.40
C LEU A 124 1.76 -14.83 -7.11
N LEU A 125 2.78 -15.67 -7.18
CA LEU A 125 4.18 -15.27 -6.99
C LEU A 125 4.62 -14.24 -8.04
N ALA A 126 4.27 -14.44 -9.32
CA ALA A 126 4.57 -13.49 -10.38
C ALA A 126 3.86 -12.13 -10.17
N SER A 127 2.59 -12.16 -9.78
CA SER A 127 1.82 -10.96 -9.44
C SER A 127 2.42 -10.23 -8.23
N GLN A 128 2.81 -10.97 -7.20
CA GLN A 128 3.39 -10.42 -5.97
C GLN A 128 4.71 -9.69 -6.25
N GLY A 129 5.59 -10.28 -7.06
CA GLY A 129 6.85 -9.64 -7.45
C GLY A 129 6.63 -8.29 -8.14
N ARG A 130 5.66 -8.21 -9.06
CA ARG A 130 5.30 -6.97 -9.75
C ARG A 130 4.71 -5.91 -8.82
N VAL A 131 3.76 -6.30 -7.96
CA VAL A 131 3.12 -5.38 -7.01
C VAL A 131 4.16 -4.84 -6.03
N VAL A 132 4.99 -5.69 -5.45
CA VAL A 132 6.05 -5.27 -4.50
C VAL A 132 7.05 -4.33 -5.17
N GLY A 133 7.50 -4.64 -6.39
CA GLY A 133 8.39 -3.77 -7.14
C GLY A 133 7.78 -2.39 -7.39
N ALA A 134 6.58 -2.34 -7.97
CA ALA A 134 5.90 -1.08 -8.28
C ALA A 134 5.60 -0.23 -7.03
N VAL A 135 5.20 -0.87 -5.92
CA VAL A 135 4.97 -0.20 -4.63
C VAL A 135 6.28 0.36 -4.09
N ALA A 136 7.35 -0.43 -4.08
CA ALA A 136 8.64 0.01 -3.54
C ALA A 136 9.22 1.17 -4.34
N GLU A 137 9.19 1.10 -5.67
CA GLU A 137 9.64 2.16 -6.57
C GLU A 137 8.85 3.46 -6.32
N SER A 138 7.52 3.40 -6.40
CA SER A 138 6.66 4.59 -6.21
C SER A 138 6.83 5.22 -4.83
N TYR A 139 6.95 4.41 -3.77
CA TYR A 139 7.18 4.89 -2.42
C TYR A 139 8.55 5.59 -2.28
N LEU A 140 9.61 5.00 -2.85
CA LEU A 140 10.96 5.54 -2.74
C LEU A 140 11.13 6.82 -3.57
N ASP A 141 10.51 6.88 -4.74
CA ASP A 141 10.47 8.08 -5.58
C ASP A 141 9.78 9.24 -4.84
N GLU A 142 8.63 8.98 -4.23
CA GLU A 142 7.90 9.99 -3.45
C GLU A 142 8.71 10.44 -2.22
N GLN A 143 9.30 9.51 -1.46
CA GLN A 143 10.16 9.88 -0.34
C GLN A 143 11.35 10.75 -0.76
N ALA A 144 11.93 10.48 -1.94
CA ALA A 144 13.01 11.30 -2.48
C ALA A 144 12.52 12.71 -2.85
N ALA A 145 11.32 12.83 -3.42
CA ALA A 145 10.67 14.10 -3.75
C ALA A 145 10.39 14.93 -2.49
N LEU A 146 9.73 14.34 -1.48
CA LEU A 146 9.45 14.99 -0.19
C LEU A 146 10.74 15.47 0.49
N ALA A 147 11.78 14.63 0.50
CA ALA A 147 13.07 15.00 1.07
C ALA A 147 13.75 16.15 0.29
N ALA A 148 13.59 16.20 -1.03
CA ALA A 148 14.09 17.30 -1.86
C ALA A 148 13.36 18.61 -1.57
N GLU A 149 12.03 18.58 -1.47
CA GLU A 149 11.21 19.74 -1.12
C GLU A 149 11.59 20.30 0.26
N HIS A 150 11.71 19.43 1.27
CA HIS A 150 12.14 19.84 2.61
C HIS A 150 13.53 20.49 2.62
N ARG A 151 14.49 19.95 1.85
CA ARG A 151 15.81 20.56 1.71
C ARG A 151 15.74 21.94 1.07
N GLU A 152 14.92 22.12 0.04
CA GLU A 152 14.79 23.41 -0.63
C GLU A 152 14.09 24.44 0.25
N ARG A 153 13.01 24.06 0.95
CA ARG A 153 12.32 24.93 1.92
C ARG A 153 13.25 25.41 3.03
N ARG A 154 14.11 24.53 3.55
CA ARG A 154 15.14 24.89 4.53
C ARG A 154 16.17 25.88 3.97
N ARG A 155 16.63 25.69 2.73
CA ARG A 155 17.58 26.60 2.08
C ARG A 155 16.94 27.97 1.83
N ALA A 156 15.70 27.99 1.36
CA ALA A 156 14.94 29.23 1.16
C ALA A 156 14.78 30.01 2.47
N LEU A 157 14.43 29.32 3.56
CA LEU A 157 14.35 29.94 4.89
C LEU A 157 15.70 30.47 5.36
N ALA A 158 16.78 29.69 5.20
CA ALA A 158 18.12 30.13 5.59
C ALA A 158 18.56 31.38 4.81
N ARG A 159 18.27 31.45 3.51
CA ARG A 159 18.52 32.65 2.68
C ARG A 159 17.70 33.84 3.17
N ALA A 160 16.39 33.69 3.37
CA ALA A 160 15.53 34.78 3.85
C ALA A 160 15.98 35.34 5.22
N LEU A 161 16.44 34.47 6.13
CA LEU A 161 16.98 34.88 7.42
C LEU A 161 18.32 35.64 7.28
N LEU A 162 19.19 35.22 6.37
CA LEU A 162 20.46 35.91 6.09
C LEU A 162 20.23 37.26 5.38
N ASP A 163 19.25 37.32 4.48
CA ASP A 163 18.89 38.51 3.70
C ASP A 163 18.03 39.51 4.51
N GLY A 164 17.69 39.19 5.76
CA GLY A 164 16.91 40.05 6.66
C GLY A 164 15.45 40.25 6.23
N THR A 165 14.90 39.38 5.38
CA THR A 165 13.53 39.48 4.89
C THR A 165 12.55 38.92 5.92
N PRO A 166 11.51 39.68 6.35
CA PRO A 166 10.55 39.16 7.31
C PRO A 166 9.71 38.03 6.71
N HIS A 167 9.52 36.95 7.47
CA HIS A 167 8.62 35.86 7.12
C HIS A 167 7.18 36.39 6.99
N PRO A 168 6.41 36.02 5.95
CA PRO A 168 5.04 36.54 5.74
C PRO A 168 4.03 36.19 6.85
N ASP A 169 4.37 35.29 7.79
CA ASP A 169 3.48 34.81 8.87
C ASP A 169 3.84 35.39 10.24
N ARG A 170 4.70 36.41 10.29
CA ARG A 170 4.99 37.09 11.56
C ARG A 170 4.08 38.31 11.69
N PRO A 171 3.07 38.31 12.60
CA PRO A 171 2.33 39.54 12.87
C PRO A 171 3.31 40.61 13.37
N ALA A 172 3.17 41.82 12.82
CA ALA A 172 4.06 42.93 13.12
C ALA A 172 4.11 43.15 14.64
N PRO A 173 5.30 43.27 15.26
CA PRO A 173 5.38 43.56 16.68
C PRO A 173 4.72 44.92 16.93
N GLY A 174 3.65 44.89 17.71
CA GLY A 174 2.90 46.09 18.10
C GLY A 174 3.86 47.11 18.70
N ARG A 175 3.83 48.33 18.15
CA ARG A 175 4.52 49.49 18.72
C ARG A 175 3.97 49.73 20.13
N ALA A 176 4.66 49.22 21.14
CA ALA A 176 4.46 49.65 22.51
C ALA A 176 4.94 51.11 22.60
N LEU A 177 3.98 52.04 22.63
CA LEU A 177 4.22 53.43 22.99
C LEU A 177 4.69 53.45 24.45
N ILE A 178 5.97 53.73 24.65
CA ILE A 178 6.49 54.15 25.95
C ILE A 178 6.05 55.60 26.13
N ASN A 179 5.06 55.82 26.98
CA ASN A 179 4.77 57.15 27.50
C ASN A 179 5.68 57.37 28.71
N ILE A 180 6.53 58.41 28.63
CA ILE A 180 7.30 58.97 29.74
C ILE A 180 6.39 59.92 30.51
#